data_AF-A0AAE2YC87-F1
#
_entry.id   AF-A0AAE2YC87-F1
#
_cell.length_a   1.000
_cell.length_b   1.000
_cell.length_c   1.000
_cell.angle_alpha   90.00
_cell.angle_beta   90.00
_cell.angle_gamma   90.00
#
_symmetry.space_group_name_H-M   'P 1'
#
loop_
_entity.id
_entity.type
_entity.pdbx_description
1 polymer ?
#
loop_
_entity_poly.entity_id
_entity_poly.type
_entity_poly.pdbx_seq_one_letter_code
_entity_poly.pdbx_strand_id
1 'polypeptide(L)'
;MSERYLSAPSSKDMAAFEAMVQNVREDLQDAARSAADSVSSLLRTGDFKRAADYIFDMVAQSLLINLLEPPRKAIEFIKGKRDRFSELLENPIFKASEKLLESFEKGNKELFAGAMQAVEESVIGKTSIDFRYTIMKDLHCAFYKYVKS
;
A
#
# COMPACT_ATOMS: atom_id res chain seq x y z
N MET A 1 -12.92 -3.38 -14.71
CA MET A 1 -12.35 -2.37 -13.80
C MET A 1 -13.45 -1.95 -12.85
N SER A 2 -13.17 -1.90 -11.55
CA SER A 2 -14.15 -1.43 -10.56
C SER A 2 -14.30 0.10 -10.66
N GLU A 3 -15.49 0.57 -11.05
CA GLU A 3 -15.81 2.02 -11.11
C GLU A 3 -15.76 2.70 -9.74
N ARG A 4 -15.77 1.91 -8.65
CA ARG A 4 -15.77 2.37 -7.26
C ARG A 4 -14.61 3.32 -6.94
N TYR A 5 -13.44 3.10 -7.52
CA TYR A 5 -12.22 3.87 -7.21
C TYR A 5 -11.98 5.04 -8.16
N LEU A 6 -12.82 5.18 -9.19
CA LEU A 6 -12.76 6.29 -10.17
C LEU A 6 -13.55 7.53 -9.71
N SER A 7 -14.40 7.38 -8.70
CA SER A 7 -15.15 8.49 -8.10
C SER A 7 -14.58 8.86 -6.74
N ALA A 8 -14.66 10.14 -6.39
CA ALA A 8 -14.16 10.62 -5.11
C ALA A 8 -14.93 9.99 -3.92
N PRO A 9 -14.26 9.72 -2.78
CA PRO A 9 -14.92 9.31 -1.55
C PRO A 9 -15.95 10.34 -1.08
N SER A 10 -16.91 9.90 -0.27
CA SER A 10 -17.89 10.82 0.33
C SER A 10 -17.19 11.82 1.27
N SER A 11 -17.79 13.00 1.45
CA SER A 11 -17.26 14.01 2.38
C SER A 11 -17.18 13.48 3.82
N LYS A 12 -18.08 12.57 4.20
CA LYS A 12 -18.07 11.90 5.50
C LYS A 12 -16.85 10.99 5.65
N ASP A 13 -16.54 10.21 4.62
CA ASP A 13 -15.36 9.32 4.64
C ASP A 13 -14.07 10.13 4.65
N MET A 14 -14.01 11.22 3.88
CA MET A 14 -12.87 12.15 3.90
C MET A 14 -12.65 12.76 5.28
N ALA A 15 -13.71 13.25 5.95
CA ALA A 15 -13.59 13.82 7.29
C ALA A 15 -13.12 12.76 8.32
N ALA A 16 -13.61 11.53 8.21
CA ALA A 16 -13.19 10.44 9.10
C ALA A 16 -11.72 10.05 8.88
N PHE A 17 -11.27 9.97 7.61
CA PHE A 17 -9.88 9.73 7.26
C PHE A 17 -8.96 10.81 7.80
N GLU A 18 -9.31 12.08 7.62
CA GLU A 18 -8.50 13.21 8.10
C GLU A 18 -8.38 13.20 9.63
N ALA A 19 -9.47 12.95 10.35
CA ALA A 19 -9.45 12.81 11.80
C ALA A 19 -8.60 11.62 12.26
N MET A 20 -8.71 10.48 11.58
CA MET A 20 -7.86 9.30 11.86
C MET A 20 -6.39 9.65 11.68
N VAL A 21 -6.00 10.17 10.52
CA VAL A 21 -4.59 10.51 10.23
C VAL A 21 -4.06 11.52 11.23
N GLN A 22 -4.84 12.53 11.62
CA GLN A 22 -4.42 13.48 12.65
C GLN A 22 -4.12 12.82 14.01
N ASN A 23 -4.90 11.81 14.38
CA ASN A 23 -4.76 11.15 15.68
C ASN A 23 -3.64 10.11 15.71
N VAL A 24 -3.42 9.38 14.62
CA VAL A 24 -2.50 8.23 14.59
C VAL A 24 -1.30 8.41 13.64
N ARG A 25 -0.98 9.65 13.25
CA ARG A 25 0.10 9.92 12.28
C ARG A 25 1.44 9.31 12.70
N GLU A 26 1.82 9.52 13.96
CA GLU A 26 3.08 9.03 14.51
C GLU A 26 3.11 7.50 14.56
N ASP A 27 2.02 6.89 15.02
CA ASP A 27 1.85 5.43 15.03
C ASP A 27 1.94 4.83 13.62
N LEU A 28 1.33 5.46 12.61
CA LEU A 28 1.42 5.04 11.21
C LEU A 28 2.85 5.13 10.68
N GLN A 29 3.58 6.17 11.06
CA GLN A 29 4.98 6.33 10.66
C GLN A 29 5.88 5.28 11.31
N ASP A 30 5.68 4.99 12.59
CA ASP A 30 6.46 3.99 13.31
C ASP A 30 6.09 2.57 12.88
N ALA A 31 4.83 2.29 12.58
CA ALA A 31 4.40 1.04 11.97
C ALA A 31 5.06 0.83 10.60
N ALA A 32 5.15 1.87 9.77
CA ALA A 32 5.78 1.76 8.44
C ALA A 32 7.27 1.45 8.55
N ARG A 33 7.96 2.03 9.55
CA ARG A 33 9.36 1.72 9.86
C ARG A 33 9.52 0.28 10.35
N SER A 34 8.67 -0.16 11.28
CA SER A 34 8.69 -1.52 11.80
C SER A 34 8.43 -2.57 10.70
N ALA A 35 7.55 -2.26 9.76
CA ALA A 35 7.32 -3.08 8.58
C ALA A 35 8.59 -3.15 7.70
N ALA A 36 9.28 -2.03 7.46
CA ALA A 36 10.53 -2.01 6.70
C ALA A 36 11.66 -2.85 7.33
N ASP A 37 11.77 -2.82 8.67
CA ASP A 37 12.71 -3.67 9.42
C ASP A 37 12.35 -5.16 9.27
N SER A 38 11.05 -5.47 9.34
CA SER A 38 10.53 -6.83 9.13
C SER A 38 10.82 -7.35 7.72
N VAL A 39 10.61 -6.52 6.69
CA VAL A 39 10.98 -6.83 5.30
C VAL A 39 12.47 -7.17 5.22
N SER A 40 13.33 -6.31 5.77
CA SER A 40 14.78 -6.51 5.76
C SER A 40 15.20 -7.83 6.40
N SER A 41 14.57 -8.20 7.52
CA SER A 41 14.80 -9.48 8.19
C SER A 41 14.36 -10.67 7.34
N LEU A 42 13.13 -10.63 6.80
CA LEU A 42 12.55 -11.73 6.02
C LEU A 42 13.27 -11.96 4.69
N LEU A 43 13.76 -10.91 4.05
CA LEU A 43 14.61 -11.01 2.85
C LEU A 43 15.95 -11.70 3.13
N ARG A 44 16.47 -11.65 4.36
CA ARG A 44 17.70 -12.38 4.76
C ARG A 44 17.42 -13.85 5.02
N THR A 45 16.26 -14.17 5.57
CA THR A 45 15.86 -15.56 5.86
C THR A 45 15.21 -16.27 4.68
N GLY A 46 14.95 -15.55 3.57
CA GLY A 46 14.35 -16.10 2.35
C GLY A 46 12.83 -16.30 2.44
N ASP A 47 12.16 -15.70 3.43
CA ASP A 47 10.70 -15.80 3.57
C ASP A 47 10.01 -14.73 2.73
N PHE A 48 9.98 -14.96 1.42
CA PHE A 48 9.45 -13.99 0.46
C PHE A 48 7.95 -13.79 0.53
N LYS A 49 7.21 -14.82 0.95
CA LYS A 49 5.76 -14.71 1.12
C LYS A 49 5.43 -13.68 2.20
N ARG A 50 6.00 -13.82 3.39
CA ARG A 50 5.77 -12.85 4.48
C ARG A 50 6.42 -11.50 4.19
N ALA A 51 7.55 -11.48 3.48
CA ALA A 51 8.15 -10.22 3.05
C ALA A 51 7.18 -9.41 2.17
N ALA A 52 6.42 -10.06 1.27
CA ALA A 52 5.41 -9.39 0.46
C ALA A 52 4.30 -8.77 1.32
N ASP A 53 3.82 -9.48 2.35
CA ASP A 53 2.81 -8.96 3.27
C ASP A 53 3.30 -7.68 3.98
N TYR A 54 4.52 -7.69 4.52
CA TYR A 54 5.09 -6.51 5.18
C TYR A 54 5.44 -5.37 4.22
N ILE A 55 5.73 -5.67 2.95
CA ILE A 55 5.88 -4.63 1.91
C ILE A 55 4.55 -3.91 1.69
N PHE A 56 3.44 -4.65 1.64
CA PHE A 56 2.12 -4.05 1.54
C PHE A 56 1.83 -3.16 2.75
N ASP A 57 2.07 -3.65 3.98
CA ASP A 57 1.84 -2.87 5.20
C ASP A 57 2.65 -1.57 5.20
N MET A 58 3.95 -1.65 4.88
CA MET A 58 4.83 -0.48 4.76
C MET A 58 4.30 0.51 3.72
N VAL A 59 3.93 0.04 2.53
CA VAL A 59 3.39 0.89 1.46
C VAL A 59 2.10 1.54 1.93
N ALA A 60 1.12 0.75 2.37
CA ALA A 60 -0.19 1.26 2.75
C ALA A 60 -0.08 2.33 3.84
N GLN A 61 0.60 2.02 4.95
CA GLN A 61 0.77 2.95 6.07
C GLN A 61 1.49 4.24 5.64
N SER A 62 2.52 4.13 4.80
CA SER A 62 3.24 5.31 4.30
C SER A 62 2.35 6.17 3.40
N LEU A 63 1.49 5.56 2.56
CA LEU A 63 0.55 6.27 1.71
C LEU A 63 -0.51 7.04 2.52
N LEU A 64 -1.00 6.46 3.62
CA LEU A 64 -1.99 7.12 4.50
C LEU A 64 -1.46 8.43 5.10
N ILE A 65 -0.14 8.61 5.18
CA ILE A 65 0.51 9.83 5.69
C ILE A 65 1.31 10.58 4.61
N ASN A 66 1.06 10.28 3.33
CA ASN A 66 1.69 10.90 2.16
C ASN A 66 3.22 10.82 2.14
N LEU A 67 3.79 9.66 2.52
CA LEU A 67 5.24 9.39 2.49
C LEU A 67 5.58 8.37 1.40
N LEU A 68 5.94 8.85 0.21
CA LEU A 68 6.23 7.97 -0.94
C LEU A 68 7.69 7.45 -0.97
N GLU A 69 8.63 8.24 -0.45
CA GLU A 69 10.07 7.96 -0.57
C GLU A 69 10.54 6.64 0.06
N PRO A 70 10.20 6.32 1.34
CA PRO A 70 10.66 5.07 1.95
C PRO A 70 10.22 3.81 1.21
N PRO A 71 8.92 3.61 0.89
CA PRO A 71 8.51 2.40 0.16
C PRO A 71 9.08 2.36 -1.26
N ARG A 72 9.27 3.50 -1.94
CA ARG A 72 9.92 3.55 -3.26
C ARG A 72 11.31 2.95 -3.21
N LYS A 73 12.16 3.43 -2.30
CA LYS A 73 13.55 2.96 -2.17
C LYS A 73 13.62 1.46 -1.88
N ALA A 74 12.72 0.96 -1.03
CA ALA A 74 12.66 -0.46 -0.71
C ALA A 74 12.28 -1.31 -1.94
N ILE A 75 11.24 -0.91 -2.69
CA ILE A 75 10.81 -1.61 -3.91
C ILE A 75 11.90 -1.56 -4.99
N GLU A 76 12.52 -0.40 -5.21
CA GLU A 76 13.63 -0.24 -6.16
C GLU A 76 14.83 -1.13 -5.81
N PHE A 77 15.21 -1.20 -4.53
CA PHE A 77 16.27 -2.08 -4.06
C PHE A 77 15.99 -3.55 -4.36
N ILE A 78 14.75 -4.01 -4.13
CA ILE A 78 14.33 -5.38 -4.40
C ILE A 78 14.39 -5.65 -5.91
N LYS A 79 13.86 -4.74 -6.72
CA LYS A 79 13.89 -4.82 -8.20
C LYS A 79 15.30 -4.76 -8.78
N GLY A 80 16.23 -4.07 -8.12
CA GLY A 80 17.64 -4.02 -8.51
C GLY A 80 18.38 -5.36 -8.28
N LYS A 81 17.79 -6.29 -7.54
CA LYS A 81 18.36 -7.60 -7.21
C LYS A 81 17.49 -8.75 -7.72
N ARG A 82 17.07 -8.67 -8.99
CA ARG A 82 16.13 -9.61 -9.62
C ARG A 82 16.51 -11.07 -9.43
N ASP A 83 17.78 -11.41 -9.63
CA ASP A 83 18.25 -12.80 -9.52
C ASP A 83 18.07 -13.36 -8.10
N ARG A 84 18.20 -12.50 -7.08
CA ARG A 84 18.09 -12.88 -5.67
C ARG A 84 16.64 -12.93 -5.18
N PHE A 85 15.77 -12.08 -5.71
CA PHE A 85 14.41 -11.88 -5.23
C PHE A 85 13.33 -12.21 -6.26
N SER A 86 13.65 -13.05 -7.25
CA SER A 86 12.74 -13.39 -8.35
C SER A 86 11.38 -13.92 -7.87
N GLU A 87 11.37 -14.80 -6.87
CA GLU A 87 10.13 -15.31 -6.27
C GLU A 87 9.27 -14.19 -5.63
N LEU A 88 9.91 -13.26 -4.93
CA LEU A 88 9.21 -12.10 -4.35
C LEU A 88 8.65 -11.18 -5.44
N LEU A 89 9.42 -10.93 -6.50
CA LEU A 89 8.99 -10.08 -7.62
C LEU A 89 7.78 -10.68 -8.35
N GLU A 90 7.66 -12.00 -8.38
CA GLU A 90 6.50 -12.68 -8.96
C GLU A 90 5.29 -12.75 -8.01
N ASN A 91 5.47 -12.43 -6.73
CA ASN A 91 4.43 -12.49 -5.72
C ASN A 91 3.27 -11.49 -6.03
N PRO A 92 2.00 -11.94 -6.04
CA PRO A 92 0.85 -11.07 -6.32
C PRO A 92 0.73 -9.86 -5.38
N ILE A 93 1.05 -10.03 -4.10
CA ILE A 93 0.96 -8.95 -3.09
C ILE A 93 2.05 -7.91 -3.33
N PHE A 94 3.26 -8.35 -3.69
CA PHE A 94 4.34 -7.44 -4.07
C PHE A 94 3.94 -6.61 -5.30
N LYS A 95 3.44 -7.27 -6.36
CA LYS A 95 2.97 -6.59 -7.58
C LYS A 95 1.83 -5.61 -7.32
N ALA A 96 0.88 -5.96 -6.43
CA ALA A 96 -0.20 -5.06 -6.03
C ALA A 96 0.32 -3.84 -5.27
N SER A 97 1.28 -4.05 -4.35
CA SER A 97 1.92 -2.98 -3.57
C SER A 97 2.71 -2.02 -4.46
N GLU A 98 3.46 -2.55 -5.44
CA GLU A 98 4.17 -1.76 -6.44
C GLU A 98 3.23 -0.90 -7.26
N LYS A 99 2.15 -1.49 -7.82
CA LYS A 99 1.15 -0.76 -8.60
C LYS A 99 0.45 0.31 -7.77
N LEU A 100 0.17 0.02 -6.49
CA LEU A 100 -0.45 0.97 -5.58
C LEU A 100 0.46 2.19 -5.38
N LEU A 101 1.73 1.98 -5.06
CA LEU A 101 2.70 3.07 -4.94
C LEU A 101 2.83 3.87 -6.24
N GLU A 102 2.99 3.18 -7.38
CA GLU A 102 3.10 3.81 -8.70
C GLU A 102 1.89 4.70 -9.02
N SER A 103 0.69 4.28 -8.63
CA SER A 103 -0.52 5.07 -8.85
C SER A 103 -0.51 6.41 -8.11
N PHE A 104 0.01 6.45 -6.88
CA PHE A 104 0.16 7.68 -6.10
C PHE A 104 1.24 8.60 -6.68
N GLU A 105 2.34 8.02 -7.18
CA GLU A 105 3.41 8.78 -7.82
C GLU A 105 2.99 9.43 -9.13
N LYS A 106 2.23 8.70 -9.94
CA LYS A 106 1.73 9.18 -11.24
C LYS A 106 0.47 10.02 -11.12
N GLY A 107 -0.21 9.94 -9.99
CA GLY A 107 -1.46 10.61 -9.73
C GLY A 107 -2.60 10.23 -10.68
N ASN A 108 -2.59 9.02 -11.22
CA ASN A 108 -3.53 8.59 -12.25
C ASN A 108 -4.64 7.71 -11.66
N LYS A 109 -5.90 8.11 -11.89
CA LYS A 109 -7.10 7.46 -11.32
C LYS A 109 -7.33 6.05 -11.87
N GLU A 110 -7.04 5.83 -13.14
CA GLU A 110 -7.21 4.52 -13.78
C GLU A 110 -6.18 3.51 -13.23
N LEU A 111 -4.92 3.94 -13.08
CA LEU A 111 -3.87 3.16 -12.43
C LEU A 111 -4.23 2.87 -10.96
N PHE A 112 -4.74 3.86 -10.25
CA PHE A 112 -5.18 3.69 -8.87
C PHE A 112 -6.32 2.68 -8.76
N ALA A 113 -7.36 2.79 -9.61
CA ALA A 113 -8.46 1.83 -9.62
C ALA A 113 -8.00 0.40 -9.93
N GLY A 114 -7.08 0.24 -10.87
CA GLY A 114 -6.46 -1.05 -11.18
C GLY A 114 -5.61 -1.59 -10.04
N ALA A 115 -4.86 -0.74 -9.35
CA ALA A 115 -4.06 -1.13 -8.18
C ALA A 115 -4.94 -1.57 -7.01
N MET A 116 -6.00 -0.82 -6.71
CA MET A 116 -6.95 -1.17 -5.66
C MET A 116 -7.64 -2.50 -5.94
N GLN A 117 -8.04 -2.76 -7.19
CA GLN A 117 -8.57 -4.07 -7.57
C GLN A 117 -7.54 -5.20 -7.34
N ALA A 118 -6.27 -4.98 -7.70
CA ALA A 118 -5.22 -5.96 -7.45
C ALA A 118 -5.02 -6.21 -5.95
N VAL A 119 -5.15 -5.20 -5.10
CA VAL A 119 -5.11 -5.34 -3.62
C VAL A 119 -6.30 -6.17 -3.12
N GLU A 120 -7.51 -5.91 -3.62
CA GLU A 120 -8.71 -6.71 -3.27
C GLU A 120 -8.53 -8.21 -3.60
N GLU A 121 -7.93 -8.51 -4.75
CA GLU A 121 -7.74 -9.89 -5.22
C GLU A 121 -6.59 -10.61 -4.52
N SER A 122 -5.47 -9.92 -4.28
CA SER A 122 -4.22 -10.57 -3.85
C SER A 122 -3.97 -10.53 -2.35
N VAL A 123 -4.38 -9.44 -1.68
CA VAL A 123 -4.11 -9.19 -0.25
C VAL A 123 -5.32 -9.58 0.59
N ILE A 124 -6.51 -9.19 0.13
CA ILE A 124 -7.74 -9.19 0.91
C ILE A 124 -8.44 -10.56 0.90
N GLY A 125 -8.13 -11.44 -0.05
CA GLY A 125 -8.68 -12.80 -0.09
C GLY A 125 -8.34 -13.70 1.11
N LYS A 126 -7.53 -13.23 2.09
CA LYS A 126 -6.93 -14.08 3.15
C LYS A 126 -7.07 -13.57 4.61
N THR A 127 -7.83 -12.51 4.90
CA THR A 127 -8.01 -11.92 6.26
C THR A 127 -9.49 -11.57 6.59
N SER A 128 -9.85 -11.22 7.84
CA SER A 128 -11.26 -11.03 8.30
C SER A 128 -11.96 -9.80 7.69
N ILE A 129 -13.30 -9.81 7.53
CA ILE A 129 -14.10 -8.84 6.74
C ILE A 129 -13.94 -7.39 7.22
N ASP A 130 -13.83 -7.14 8.52
CA ASP A 130 -13.95 -5.77 9.05
C ASP A 130 -12.66 -4.95 8.93
N PHE A 131 -11.48 -5.58 9.00
CA PHE A 131 -10.20 -4.91 8.76
C PHE A 131 -10.04 -4.55 7.27
N ARG A 132 -10.61 -5.38 6.38
CA ARG A 132 -10.56 -5.22 4.91
C ARG A 132 -11.23 -3.95 4.41
N TYR A 133 -12.35 -3.55 5.01
CA TYR A 133 -13.10 -2.38 4.53
C TYR A 133 -12.47 -1.05 4.97
N THR A 134 -11.75 -1.05 6.09
CA THR A 134 -11.19 0.18 6.65
C THR A 134 -9.97 0.63 5.86
N ILE A 135 -8.97 -0.24 5.66
CA ILE A 135 -7.75 0.14 4.94
C ILE A 135 -8.00 0.49 3.47
N MET A 136 -8.92 -0.19 2.79
CA MET A 136 -9.25 0.12 1.39
C MET A 136 -9.94 1.47 1.26
N LYS A 137 -10.83 1.78 2.21
CA LYS A 137 -11.49 3.08 2.25
C LYS A 137 -10.48 4.18 2.56
N ASP A 138 -9.58 3.96 3.52
CA ASP A 138 -8.58 4.95 3.91
C ASP A 138 -7.55 5.19 2.80
N LEU A 139 -7.13 4.16 2.06
CA LEU A 139 -6.30 4.31 0.86
C LEU A 139 -7.02 5.08 -0.25
N HIS A 140 -8.32 4.84 -0.43
CA HIS A 140 -9.15 5.62 -1.36
C HIS A 140 -9.20 7.11 -0.96
N CYS A 141 -9.43 7.39 0.33
CA CYS A 141 -9.37 8.75 0.85
C CYS A 141 -7.98 9.38 0.71
N ALA A 142 -6.91 8.64 1.03
CA ALA A 142 -5.54 9.11 0.90
C ALA A 142 -5.21 9.52 -0.54
N PHE A 143 -5.60 8.70 -1.53
CA PHE A 143 -5.37 9.03 -2.93
C PHE A 143 -6.04 10.36 -3.30
N TYR A 144 -7.35 10.50 -3.06
CA TYR A 144 -8.07 11.74 -3.40
C TYR A 144 -7.68 12.95 -2.53
N LYS A 145 -7.09 12.74 -1.35
CA LYS A 145 -6.56 13.80 -0.51
C LYS A 145 -5.22 14.34 -1.03
N TYR A 146 -4.30 13.45 -1.38
CA TYR A 146 -2.90 13.79 -1.61
C TYR A 146 -2.58 13.94 -3.09
N VAL A 147 -3.27 13.21 -3.95
CA VAL A 147 -3.13 13.32 -5.39
C VAL A 147 -4.21 14.29 -5.90
N LYS A 148 -3.78 15.51 -6.23
CA LYS A 148 -4.64 16.47 -6.92
C LYS A 148 -4.74 16.06 -8.39
N SER A 149 -5.95 15.67 -8.80
CA SER A 149 -6.31 15.53 -10.22
C SER A 149 -6.58 16.87 -10.88
#